data_AF-A0A851ZS44-F1
#
_entry.id   AF-A0A851ZS44-F1
#
_cell.length_a   1.000
_cell.length_b   1.000
_cell.length_c   1.000
_cell.angle_alpha   90.00
_cell.angle_beta   90.00
_cell.angle_gamma   90.00
#
_symmetry.space_group_name_H-M   'P 1'
#
loop_
_entity.id
_entity.type
_entity.pdbx_description
1 polymer ?
#
loop_
_entity_poly.entity_id
_entity_poly.type
_entity_poly.pdbx_seq_one_letter_code
_entity_poly.pdbx_strand_id
1 'polypeptide(L)'
;MVGKLKQNLLLACLVISSATVFYLGQHAMECHHRMEERGQPPRGDGARATVGTAPSGGIGSANRSLPYSKDMPLIFIGGVPRSGTTLMRAMLDAHPDIRCGEETRVIPRILAVKQMWARSSKEKIRLDEAGVTDEVLDSAMQAFLLEIIVKHGEPAPYLCNKDPFALKSLTYLARIFPNAKFLLMVRDGRASVHSMISRKVTIAGFDLNSYRDCLTKWNRAIETMYNQCMEVGFQRCMLVHYEQLVLHPERWMRTLLKFLHIPWNQAVLHHEEMIGKAGGVSLSKVERSTDQVIKPVNVEALSKWVGKIPADVLQDMPVIAPMLAKLGYDPYANPPNYGKPDQKVVENTRRV
;
A
#
# COMPACT_ATOMS: atom_id res chain seq x y z
N MET A 1 9.13 65.90 4.81
CA MET A 1 7.82 65.22 4.66
C MET A 1 7.86 63.70 4.84
N VAL A 2 8.95 63.01 4.48
CA VAL A 2 9.02 61.53 4.52
C VAL A 2 9.04 60.92 5.94
N GLY A 3 9.60 61.62 6.95
CA GLY A 3 9.69 61.11 8.33
C GLY A 3 8.33 61.00 9.05
N LYS A 4 7.47 62.01 8.92
CA LYS A 4 6.12 62.00 9.51
C LYS A 4 5.22 60.92 8.90
N LEU A 5 5.39 60.62 7.61
CA LEU A 5 4.63 59.58 6.93
C LEU A 5 4.99 58.17 7.45
N LYS A 6 6.29 57.89 7.66
CA LYS A 6 6.74 56.60 8.23
C LYS A 6 6.25 56.40 9.66
N GLN A 7 6.25 57.45 10.47
CA GLN A 7 5.81 57.38 11.87
C GLN A 7 4.30 57.17 11.99
N ASN A 8 3.51 57.82 11.14
CA ASN A 8 2.06 57.59 11.05
C ASN A 8 1.72 56.19 10.56
N LEU A 9 2.50 55.64 9.61
CA LEU A 9 2.29 54.28 9.11
C LEU A 9 2.60 53.22 10.19
N LEU A 10 3.68 53.42 10.95
CA LEU A 10 4.03 52.54 12.07
C LEU A 10 2.96 52.56 13.16
N LEU A 11 2.42 53.74 13.51
CA LEU A 11 1.31 53.85 14.46
C LEU A 11 0.06 53.13 13.95
N ALA A 12 -0.29 53.30 12.68
CA ALA A 12 -1.43 52.62 12.08
C ALA A 12 -1.28 51.10 12.11
N CYS A 13 -0.09 50.57 11.77
CA CYS A 13 0.19 49.14 11.85
C CYS A 13 0.07 48.61 13.27
N LEU A 14 0.56 49.36 14.27
CA LEU A 14 0.53 48.96 15.68
C LEU A 14 -0.90 48.92 16.25
N VAL A 15 -1.75 49.86 15.84
CA VAL A 15 -3.17 49.89 16.19
C VAL A 15 -3.91 48.73 15.53
N ILE A 16 -3.67 48.47 14.24
CA ILE A 16 -4.31 47.35 13.51
C ILE A 16 -3.91 46.01 14.11
N SER A 17 -2.62 45.80 14.41
CA SER A 17 -2.16 44.55 15.03
C SER A 17 -2.78 44.35 16.42
N SER A 18 -2.89 45.41 17.22
CA SER A 18 -3.47 45.33 18.56
C SER A 18 -4.97 45.02 18.51
N ALA A 19 -5.70 45.66 17.60
CA ALA A 19 -7.13 45.39 17.38
C ALA A 19 -7.37 43.95 16.88
N THR A 20 -6.49 43.44 16.00
CA THR A 20 -6.60 42.08 15.46
C THR A 20 -6.34 41.03 16.54
N VAL A 21 -5.33 41.23 17.39
CA VAL A 21 -5.04 40.34 18.52
C VAL A 21 -6.18 40.34 19.54
N PHE A 22 -6.76 41.51 19.83
CA PHE A 22 -7.90 41.62 20.73
C PHE A 22 -9.15 40.90 20.17
N TYR A 23 -9.45 41.09 18.88
CA TYR A 23 -10.59 40.46 18.22
C TYR A 23 -10.43 38.93 18.14
N LEU A 24 -9.23 38.43 17.83
CA LEU A 24 -8.93 37.00 17.85
C LEU A 24 -9.00 36.41 19.27
N GLY A 25 -8.58 37.17 20.29
CA GLY A 25 -8.69 36.78 21.69
C GLY A 25 -10.15 36.66 22.16
N GLN A 26 -11.03 37.58 21.76
CA GLN A 26 -12.46 37.49 22.06
C GLN A 26 -13.12 36.27 21.40
N HIS A 27 -12.83 36.00 20.12
CA HIS A 27 -13.33 34.81 19.42
C HIS A 27 -12.83 33.49 20.02
N ALA A 28 -11.59 33.45 20.50
CA ALA A 28 -11.03 32.27 21.17
C ALA A 28 -11.75 31.98 22.51
N MET A 29 -12.08 33.02 23.28
CA MET A 29 -12.83 32.86 24.53
C MET A 29 -14.27 32.41 24.31
N GLU A 30 -14.93 32.89 23.25
CA GLU A 30 -16.30 32.51 22.90
C GLU A 30 -16.40 31.06 22.36
N CYS A 31 -15.35 30.59 21.66
CA CYS A 31 -15.20 29.18 21.29
C CYS A 31 -14.95 28.27 22.51
N HIS A 32 -14.20 28.73 23.52
CA HIS A 32 -13.94 27.95 24.71
C HIS A 32 -15.22 27.75 25.56
N HIS A 33 -16.05 28.80 25.69
CA HIS A 33 -17.32 28.73 26.42
C HIS A 33 -18.34 27.80 25.74
N ARG A 34 -18.33 27.70 24.40
CA ARG A 34 -19.18 26.76 23.65
C ARG A 34 -18.76 25.29 23.76
N MET A 35 -17.50 25.02 24.08
CA MET A 35 -17.02 23.65 24.31
C MET A 35 -17.38 23.13 25.71
N GLU A 36 -17.42 24.00 26.72
CA GLU A 36 -17.83 23.61 28.08
C GLU A 36 -19.33 23.30 28.19
N GLU A 37 -20.20 24.02 27.46
CA GLU A 37 -21.65 23.72 27.44
C GLU A 37 -22.01 22.40 26.72
N ARG A 38 -21.15 21.89 25.83
CA ARG A 38 -21.35 20.60 25.13
C ARG A 38 -20.74 19.38 25.86
N GLY A 39 -20.06 19.60 26.99
CA GLY A 39 -19.31 18.57 27.71
C GLY A 39 -20.05 17.85 28.83
N GLN A 40 -21.31 18.15 29.11
CA GLN A 40 -22.07 17.48 30.18
C GLN A 40 -22.77 16.21 29.69
N PRO A 41 -22.48 15.03 30.27
CA PRO A 41 -23.25 13.82 29.99
C PRO A 41 -24.59 13.87 30.73
N PRO A 42 -25.68 13.30 30.17
CA PRO A 42 -26.94 13.23 30.89
C PRO A 42 -26.80 12.28 32.09
N ARG A 43 -27.24 12.75 33.26
CA ARG A 43 -27.41 11.93 34.46
C ARG A 43 -28.49 10.88 34.18
N GLY A 44 -28.13 9.60 34.25
CA GLY A 44 -29.03 8.47 34.15
C GLY A 44 -28.54 7.33 35.05
N ASP A 45 -29.47 6.81 35.84
CA ASP A 45 -29.33 5.97 37.02
C ASP A 45 -28.37 4.77 36.98
N GLY A 46 -27.84 4.46 38.16
CA GLY A 46 -26.88 3.38 38.38
C GLY A 46 -27.48 1.99 38.25
N ALA A 47 -26.71 1.11 37.63
CA ALA A 47 -26.76 -0.32 37.87
C ALA A 47 -25.34 -0.90 37.73
N ARG A 48 -24.84 -1.44 38.85
CA ARG A 48 -23.65 -2.29 38.93
C ARG A 48 -23.82 -3.47 37.97
N ALA A 49 -22.88 -3.67 37.04
CA ALA A 49 -22.76 -4.91 36.29
C ALA A 49 -21.43 -5.59 36.65
N THR A 50 -21.51 -6.55 37.55
CA THR A 50 -20.47 -7.52 37.89
C THR A 50 -20.25 -8.51 36.75
N VAL A 51 -18.99 -8.86 36.54
CA VAL A 51 -18.51 -9.96 35.69
C VAL A 51 -19.13 -11.28 36.11
N GLY A 52 -19.68 -12.03 35.16
CA GLY A 52 -20.22 -13.37 35.37
C GLY A 52 -20.30 -14.16 34.07
N THR A 53 -19.75 -15.37 34.11
CA THR A 53 -19.65 -16.39 33.05
C THR A 53 -21.00 -17.02 32.66
N ALA A 54 -21.06 -17.52 31.41
CA ALA A 54 -22.16 -18.11 30.62
C ALA A 54 -22.88 -19.34 31.25
N PRO A 55 -23.85 -20.07 30.60
CA PRO A 55 -24.43 -19.95 29.24
C PRO A 55 -25.97 -20.18 29.11
N SER A 56 -26.53 -19.91 27.91
CA SER A 56 -27.46 -20.76 27.11
C SER A 56 -28.57 -20.01 26.34
N GLY A 57 -28.79 -20.42 25.07
CA GLY A 57 -30.09 -20.46 24.40
C GLY A 57 -30.62 -19.21 23.68
N GLY A 58 -30.29 -19.03 22.40
CA GLY A 58 -31.01 -18.08 21.52
C GLY A 58 -30.49 -18.07 20.09
N ILE A 59 -31.26 -18.63 19.15
CA ILE A 59 -30.99 -18.59 17.71
C ILE A 59 -31.30 -17.18 17.20
N GLY A 60 -30.26 -16.37 17.08
CA GLY A 60 -30.32 -15.04 16.47
C GLY A 60 -29.03 -14.78 15.72
N SER A 61 -29.14 -14.45 14.43
CA SER A 61 -28.10 -13.96 13.51
C SER A 61 -26.77 -13.61 14.19
N ALA A 62 -25.91 -14.61 14.35
CA ALA A 62 -24.60 -14.40 14.93
C ALA A 62 -23.78 -13.56 13.95
N ASN A 63 -23.62 -12.28 14.26
CA ASN A 63 -22.51 -11.46 13.81
C ASN A 63 -21.25 -12.13 14.37
N ARG A 64 -20.80 -13.22 13.74
CA ARG A 64 -19.61 -13.96 14.12
C ARG A 64 -18.45 -13.01 13.87
N SER A 65 -18.05 -12.27 14.90
CA SER A 65 -16.76 -11.62 14.95
C SER A 65 -15.72 -12.73 14.75
N LEU A 66 -15.20 -12.85 13.52
CA LEU A 66 -14.10 -13.76 13.24
C LEU A 66 -12.95 -13.35 14.17
N PRO A 67 -12.50 -14.23 15.09
CA PRO A 67 -11.35 -13.90 15.92
C PRO A 67 -10.11 -13.81 15.02
N TYR A 68 -9.47 -12.65 14.99
CA TYR A 68 -8.19 -12.43 14.31
C TYR A 68 -7.12 -12.03 15.32
N SER A 69 -5.89 -12.45 15.06
CA SER A 69 -4.73 -12.12 15.89
C SER A 69 -3.53 -11.81 15.02
N LYS A 70 -2.47 -11.25 15.63
CA LYS A 70 -1.20 -10.97 14.95
C LYS A 70 -0.50 -12.22 14.38
N ASP A 71 -0.89 -13.41 14.84
CA ASP A 71 -0.27 -14.68 14.46
C ASP A 71 -0.99 -15.36 13.29
N MET A 72 -2.03 -14.74 12.71
CA MET A 72 -2.70 -15.28 11.53
C MET A 72 -1.82 -15.20 10.26
N PRO A 73 -2.00 -16.11 9.28
CA PRO A 73 -1.18 -16.15 8.07
C PRO A 73 -1.59 -15.06 7.06
N LEU A 74 -1.13 -13.83 7.27
CA LEU A 74 -1.40 -12.71 6.37
C LEU A 74 -0.53 -12.78 5.10
N ILE A 75 -1.09 -12.31 3.98
CA ILE A 75 -0.35 -12.14 2.72
C ILE A 75 -0.20 -10.64 2.44
N PHE A 76 1.01 -10.15 2.25
CA PHE A 76 1.25 -8.76 1.84
C PHE A 76 1.83 -8.71 0.43
N ILE A 77 1.14 -8.02 -0.47
CA ILE A 77 1.58 -7.81 -1.84
C ILE A 77 2.02 -6.36 -2.00
N GLY A 78 3.18 -6.15 -2.59
CA GLY A 78 3.62 -4.80 -2.92
C GLY A 78 4.70 -4.78 -3.99
N GLY A 79 5.48 -3.70 -4.00
CA GLY A 79 6.40 -3.36 -5.07
C GLY A 79 6.15 -1.94 -5.55
N VAL A 80 6.93 -1.45 -6.52
CA VAL A 80 6.69 -0.10 -7.05
C VAL A 80 5.33 -0.10 -7.78
N PRO A 81 4.47 0.92 -7.61
CA PRO A 81 3.25 1.03 -8.41
C PRO A 81 3.53 0.84 -9.90
N ARG A 82 2.56 0.26 -10.62
CA ARG A 82 2.67 -0.12 -12.04
C ARG A 82 3.52 -1.38 -12.33
N SER A 83 3.88 -2.14 -11.30
CA SER A 83 4.58 -3.44 -11.42
C SER A 83 3.66 -4.67 -11.44
N GLY A 84 2.35 -4.51 -11.71
CA GLY A 84 1.40 -5.64 -11.77
C GLY A 84 0.81 -6.07 -10.42
N THR A 85 0.94 -5.27 -9.36
CA THR A 85 0.42 -5.60 -8.02
C THR A 85 -1.09 -5.80 -7.98
N THR A 86 -1.88 -5.02 -8.73
CA THR A 86 -3.34 -5.24 -8.84
C THR A 86 -3.68 -6.54 -9.58
N LEU A 87 -2.89 -6.94 -10.59
CA LEU A 87 -3.10 -8.23 -11.26
C LEU A 87 -2.82 -9.38 -10.30
N MET A 88 -1.68 -9.33 -9.59
CA MET A 88 -1.31 -10.34 -8.61
C MET A 88 -2.39 -10.54 -7.54
N ARG A 89 -2.87 -9.45 -6.94
CA ARG A 89 -3.93 -9.57 -5.92
C ARG A 89 -5.25 -10.05 -6.50
N ALA A 90 -5.59 -9.68 -7.75
CA ALA A 90 -6.83 -10.13 -8.38
C ALA A 90 -6.79 -11.63 -8.71
N MET A 91 -5.64 -12.15 -9.14
CA MET A 91 -5.45 -13.59 -9.33
C MET A 91 -5.56 -14.35 -8.00
N LEU A 92 -5.16 -13.76 -6.87
CA LEU A 92 -5.38 -14.36 -5.55
C LEU A 92 -6.82 -14.21 -5.05
N ASP A 93 -7.46 -13.06 -5.23
CA ASP A 93 -8.89 -12.85 -4.90
C ASP A 93 -9.82 -13.82 -5.66
N ALA A 94 -9.38 -14.35 -6.81
CA ALA A 94 -10.13 -15.37 -7.54
C ALA A 94 -10.06 -16.76 -6.86
N HIS A 95 -9.14 -16.99 -5.93
CA HIS A 95 -9.09 -18.19 -5.12
C HIS A 95 -10.20 -18.13 -4.05
N PRO A 96 -11.06 -19.17 -3.91
CA PRO A 96 -12.22 -19.11 -3.02
C PRO A 96 -11.88 -18.88 -1.54
N ASP A 97 -10.66 -19.27 -1.13
CA ASP A 97 -10.19 -19.14 0.25
C ASP A 97 -9.34 -17.87 0.53
N ILE A 98 -9.08 -17.01 -0.46
CA ILE A 98 -8.21 -15.83 -0.29
C ILE A 98 -8.99 -14.55 -0.57
N ARG A 99 -8.86 -13.56 0.33
CA ARG A 99 -9.34 -12.19 0.08
C ARG A 99 -8.25 -11.18 0.32
N CYS A 100 -7.87 -10.46 -0.74
CA CYS A 100 -7.06 -9.25 -0.75
C CYS A 100 -7.96 -7.99 -0.72
N GLY A 101 -8.80 -7.80 -1.74
CA GLY A 101 -9.56 -6.58 -1.95
C GLY A 101 -8.76 -5.40 -2.52
N GLU A 102 -9.27 -4.19 -2.33
CA GLU A 102 -8.74 -2.92 -2.86
C GLU A 102 -7.51 -2.39 -2.10
N GLU A 103 -6.85 -1.37 -2.67
CA GLU A 103 -5.83 -0.61 -1.93
C GLU A 103 -6.44 0.14 -0.75
N THR A 104 -5.95 -0.13 0.46
CA THR A 104 -6.47 0.53 1.66
C THR A 104 -6.03 1.98 1.78
N ARG A 105 -4.87 2.33 1.18
CA ARG A 105 -4.22 3.64 1.20
C ARG A 105 -3.74 4.10 2.57
N VAL A 106 -4.44 3.76 3.65
CA VAL A 106 -4.16 4.16 5.03
C VAL A 106 -2.99 3.36 5.63
N ILE A 107 -2.84 2.08 5.28
CA ILE A 107 -1.76 1.22 5.75
C ILE A 107 -0.37 1.79 5.44
N PRO A 108 -0.02 2.11 4.18
CA PRO A 108 1.30 2.69 3.89
C PRO A 108 1.51 4.06 4.53
N ARG A 109 0.44 4.83 4.81
CA ARG A 109 0.53 6.13 5.47
C ARG A 109 0.89 5.99 6.95
N ILE A 110 0.20 5.13 7.69
CA ILE A 110 0.51 4.91 9.11
C ILE A 110 1.88 4.23 9.28
N LEU A 111 2.26 3.32 8.38
CA LEU A 111 3.60 2.73 8.35
C LEU A 111 4.69 3.78 8.14
N ALA A 112 4.45 4.77 7.26
CA ALA A 112 5.38 5.87 7.05
C ALA A 112 5.53 6.74 8.31
N VAL A 113 4.43 7.04 9.00
CA VAL A 113 4.45 7.78 10.27
C VAL A 113 5.24 7.03 11.35
N LYS A 114 4.96 5.74 11.58
CA LYS A 114 5.74 4.91 12.52
C LYS A 114 7.23 4.88 12.16
N GLN A 115 7.54 4.78 10.86
CA GLN A 115 8.93 4.81 10.40
C GLN A 115 9.61 6.17 10.66
N MET A 116 8.89 7.29 10.53
CA MET A 116 9.44 8.61 10.85
C MET A 116 9.78 8.74 12.35
N TRP A 117 8.90 8.28 13.23
CA TRP A 117 9.18 8.26 14.67
C TRP A 117 10.41 7.40 15.00
N ALA A 118 10.50 6.20 14.41
CA ALA A 118 11.62 5.29 14.65
C ALA A 118 12.97 5.80 14.11
N ARG A 119 12.97 6.64 13.07
CA ARG A 119 14.20 7.21 12.47
C ARG A 119 14.73 8.43 13.22
N SER A 120 13.90 9.11 14.00
CA SER A 120 14.30 10.28 14.77
C SER A 120 14.71 9.86 16.17
N SER A 121 16.01 9.81 16.46
CA SER A 121 16.51 9.43 17.79
C SER A 121 15.95 10.33 18.89
N LYS A 122 15.81 11.63 18.62
CA LYS A 122 15.21 12.58 19.56
C LYS A 122 13.74 12.26 19.85
N GLU A 123 12.96 11.89 18.83
CA GLU A 123 11.56 11.55 19.04
C GLU A 123 11.42 10.19 19.74
N LYS A 124 12.27 9.21 19.39
CA LYS A 124 12.31 7.91 20.06
C LYS A 124 12.55 8.07 21.57
N ILE A 125 13.54 8.87 21.98
CA ILE A 125 13.80 9.15 23.40
C ILE A 125 12.56 9.74 24.08
N ARG A 126 11.88 10.71 23.44
CA ARG A 126 10.68 11.32 24.02
C ARG A 126 9.53 10.32 24.18
N LEU A 127 9.35 9.42 23.22
CA LEU A 127 8.33 8.37 23.27
C LEU A 127 8.65 7.36 24.37
N ASP A 128 9.91 6.94 24.48
CA ASP A 128 10.37 6.01 25.52
C ASP A 128 10.16 6.60 26.94
N GLU A 129 10.53 7.87 27.16
CA GLU A 129 10.29 8.59 28.43
C GLU A 129 8.79 8.78 28.74
N ALA A 130 7.94 8.80 27.72
CA ALA A 130 6.48 8.87 27.86
C ALA A 130 5.83 7.48 28.07
N GLY A 131 6.62 6.40 28.14
CA GLY A 131 6.11 5.03 28.23
C GLY A 131 5.53 4.48 26.93
N VAL A 132 5.69 5.19 25.81
CA VAL A 132 5.24 4.79 24.46
C VAL A 132 6.37 4.02 23.77
N THR A 133 6.73 2.88 24.36
CA THR A 133 7.83 2.02 23.90
C THR A 133 7.53 1.35 22.56
N ASP A 134 8.54 0.70 21.96
CA ASP A 134 8.33 -0.09 20.74
C ASP A 134 7.27 -1.19 20.93
N GLU A 135 7.15 -1.80 22.11
CA GLU A 135 6.12 -2.81 22.40
C GLU A 135 4.71 -2.22 22.34
N VAL A 136 4.51 -1.04 22.96
CA VAL A 136 3.23 -0.32 22.94
C VAL A 136 2.88 0.09 21.52
N LEU A 137 3.84 0.67 20.78
CA LEU A 137 3.63 1.08 19.39
C LEU A 137 3.33 -0.12 18.49
N ASP A 138 4.04 -1.23 18.65
CA ASP A 138 3.84 -2.42 17.83
C ASP A 138 2.48 -3.05 18.09
N SER A 139 2.04 -3.12 19.35
CA SER A 139 0.68 -3.56 19.70
C SER A 139 -0.38 -2.66 19.07
N ALA A 140 -0.20 -1.33 19.15
CA ALA A 140 -1.11 -0.37 18.53
C ALA A 140 -1.14 -0.50 17.00
N MET A 141 0.02 -0.68 16.37
CA MET A 141 0.13 -0.88 14.92
C MET A 141 -0.50 -2.21 14.49
N GLN A 142 -0.30 -3.30 15.23
CA GLN A 142 -0.94 -4.59 14.96
C GLN A 142 -2.46 -4.45 14.99
N ALA A 143 -3.02 -3.86 16.05
CA ALA A 143 -4.46 -3.64 16.18
C ALA A 143 -5.01 -2.79 15.03
N PHE A 144 -4.39 -1.64 14.75
CA PHE A 144 -4.82 -0.76 13.67
C PHE A 144 -4.79 -1.46 12.30
N LEU A 145 -3.69 -2.14 11.96
CA LEU A 145 -3.54 -2.80 10.67
C LEU A 145 -4.52 -3.97 10.52
N LEU A 146 -4.71 -4.79 11.56
CA LEU A 146 -5.66 -5.91 11.53
C LEU A 146 -7.10 -5.43 11.37
N GLU A 147 -7.50 -4.37 12.09
CA GLU A 147 -8.83 -3.77 11.96
C GLU A 147 -9.12 -3.40 10.50
N ILE A 148 -8.17 -2.72 9.85
CA ILE A 148 -8.32 -2.38 8.43
C ILE A 148 -8.38 -3.63 7.57
N ILE A 149 -7.35 -4.49 7.63
CA ILE A 149 -7.21 -5.68 6.77
C ILE A 149 -8.44 -6.57 6.88
N VAL A 150 -8.94 -6.82 8.09
CA VAL A 150 -10.08 -7.72 8.32
C VAL A 150 -11.38 -7.07 7.89
N LYS A 151 -11.63 -5.81 8.25
CA LYS A 151 -12.97 -5.21 8.13
C LYS A 151 -13.21 -4.45 6.83
N HIS A 152 -12.19 -4.17 6.01
CA HIS A 152 -12.38 -3.43 4.76
C HIS A 152 -13.01 -4.23 3.62
N GLY A 153 -13.22 -5.54 3.79
CA GLY A 153 -13.78 -6.42 2.77
C GLY A 153 -14.30 -7.72 3.39
N GLU A 154 -14.79 -8.63 2.53
CA GLU A 154 -15.39 -9.90 2.96
C GLU A 154 -14.42 -10.78 3.76
N PRO A 155 -14.92 -11.59 4.71
CA PRO A 155 -14.09 -12.55 5.42
C PRO A 155 -13.60 -13.67 4.50
N ALA A 156 -12.39 -14.17 4.73
CA ALA A 156 -11.84 -15.34 4.04
C ALA A 156 -10.84 -16.09 4.95
N PRO A 157 -10.60 -17.40 4.71
CA PRO A 157 -9.59 -18.17 5.43
C PRO A 157 -8.18 -17.55 5.39
N TYR A 158 -7.78 -17.00 4.25
CA TYR A 158 -6.49 -16.32 4.07
C TYR A 158 -6.72 -14.85 3.73
N LEU A 159 -6.35 -13.96 4.64
CA LEU A 159 -6.44 -12.52 4.42
C LEU A 159 -5.17 -11.99 3.77
N CYS A 160 -5.37 -11.06 2.85
CA CYS A 160 -4.33 -10.46 2.05
C CYS A 160 -4.49 -8.94 2.06
N ASN A 161 -3.38 -8.22 1.93
CA ASN A 161 -3.37 -6.79 1.69
C ASN A 161 -2.46 -6.46 0.51
N LYS A 162 -2.94 -5.59 -0.38
CA LYS A 162 -2.15 -5.02 -1.46
C LYS A 162 -2.16 -3.50 -1.35
N ASP A 163 -1.07 -2.97 -0.81
CA ASP A 163 -0.72 -1.55 -0.87
C ASP A 163 0.74 -1.47 -1.34
N PRO A 164 1.04 -0.93 -2.54
CA PRO A 164 2.36 -1.10 -3.18
C PRO A 164 3.55 -0.79 -2.27
N PHE A 165 3.48 0.34 -1.54
CA PHE A 165 4.54 0.80 -0.66
C PHE A 165 4.44 0.33 0.79
N ALA A 166 3.49 -0.53 1.16
CA ALA A 166 3.54 -1.22 2.46
C ALA A 166 4.85 -2.02 2.60
N LEU A 167 5.36 -2.56 1.49
CA LEU A 167 6.64 -3.30 1.44
C LEU A 167 7.89 -2.42 1.61
N LYS A 168 7.77 -1.09 1.70
CA LYS A 168 8.88 -0.25 2.22
C LYS A 168 9.12 -0.44 3.72
N SER A 169 8.17 -1.09 4.39
CA SER A 169 8.23 -1.50 5.80
C SER A 169 8.09 -3.02 5.93
N LEU A 170 8.52 -3.78 4.93
CA LEU A 170 8.43 -5.24 4.87
C LEU A 170 9.07 -5.90 6.11
N THR A 171 10.31 -5.55 6.46
CA THR A 171 10.98 -6.13 7.64
C THR A 171 10.22 -5.84 8.93
N TYR A 172 9.65 -4.63 9.05
CA TYR A 172 8.82 -4.26 10.19
C TYR A 172 7.52 -5.07 10.25
N LEU A 173 6.81 -5.21 9.12
CA LEU A 173 5.60 -6.03 9.00
C LEU A 173 5.90 -7.50 9.34
N ALA A 174 7.03 -8.04 8.89
CA ALA A 174 7.44 -9.41 9.16
C ALA A 174 7.68 -9.69 10.65
N ARG A 175 8.15 -8.67 11.38
CA ARG A 175 8.36 -8.71 12.83
C ARG A 175 7.06 -8.63 13.62
N ILE A 176 6.15 -7.73 13.25
CA ILE A 176 4.88 -7.56 13.98
C ILE A 176 3.81 -8.60 13.58
N PHE A 177 3.94 -9.24 12.43
CA PHE A 177 3.12 -10.36 11.98
C PHE A 177 4.00 -11.59 11.66
N PRO A 178 4.31 -12.44 12.65
CA PRO A 178 5.32 -13.50 12.51
C PRO A 178 4.99 -14.57 11.46
N ASN A 179 3.71 -14.80 11.16
CA ASN A 179 3.26 -15.78 10.17
C ASN A 179 2.92 -15.15 8.82
N ALA A 180 3.15 -13.83 8.65
CA ALA A 180 2.89 -13.16 7.39
C ALA A 180 3.92 -13.53 6.30
N LYS A 181 3.45 -13.67 5.06
CA LYS A 181 4.27 -13.86 3.86
C LYS A 181 4.14 -12.68 2.92
N PHE A 182 5.19 -12.43 2.14
CA PHE A 182 5.33 -11.25 1.30
C PHE A 182 5.54 -11.65 -0.16
N LEU A 183 4.83 -10.97 -1.05
CA LEU A 183 4.97 -11.09 -2.50
C LEU A 183 5.46 -9.75 -3.04
N LEU A 184 6.75 -9.68 -3.36
CA LEU A 184 7.35 -8.49 -3.94
C LEU A 184 7.23 -8.55 -5.47
N MET A 185 6.30 -7.77 -6.01
CA MET A 185 6.18 -7.61 -7.46
C MET A 185 7.36 -6.82 -8.00
N VAL A 186 8.06 -7.45 -8.94
CA VAL A 186 9.17 -6.88 -9.69
C VAL A 186 8.75 -6.76 -11.14
N ARG A 187 9.01 -5.62 -11.76
CA ARG A 187 8.80 -5.39 -13.18
C ARG A 187 9.96 -4.55 -13.70
N ASP A 188 10.26 -4.64 -14.99
CA ASP A 188 11.20 -3.74 -15.63
C ASP A 188 10.86 -2.28 -15.27
N GLY A 189 11.85 -1.57 -14.71
CA GLY A 189 11.69 -0.19 -14.26
C GLY A 189 11.29 0.75 -15.39
N ARG A 190 11.75 0.47 -16.61
CA ARG A 190 11.40 1.21 -17.82
C ARG A 190 9.91 1.08 -18.14
N ALA A 191 9.36 -0.12 -18.01
CA ALA A 191 7.93 -0.38 -18.19
C ALA A 191 7.07 0.30 -17.10
N SER A 192 7.51 0.21 -15.84
CA SER A 192 6.79 0.81 -14.70
C SER A 192 6.76 2.34 -14.79
N VAL A 193 7.90 2.96 -15.10
CA VAL A 193 8.04 4.41 -15.27
C VAL A 193 7.25 4.90 -16.48
N HIS A 194 7.39 4.24 -17.63
CA HIS A 194 6.57 4.58 -18.79
C HIS A 194 5.08 4.50 -18.46
N SER A 195 4.65 3.48 -17.72
CA SER A 195 3.25 3.32 -17.33
C SER A 195 2.75 4.43 -16.40
N MET A 196 3.55 4.91 -15.43
CA MET A 196 3.11 5.99 -14.54
C MET A 196 3.06 7.34 -15.25
N ILE A 197 4.02 7.61 -16.15
CA ILE A 197 4.09 8.85 -16.94
C ILE A 197 2.94 8.90 -17.95
N SER A 198 2.83 7.90 -18.84
CA SER A 198 1.82 7.88 -19.91
C SER A 198 0.38 7.92 -19.38
N ARG A 199 0.13 7.26 -18.24
CA ARG A 199 -1.19 7.26 -17.60
C ARG A 199 -1.37 8.37 -16.55
N LYS A 200 -0.38 9.23 -16.31
CA LYS A 200 -0.45 10.28 -15.27
C LYS A 200 -0.86 9.70 -13.90
N VAL A 201 -0.24 8.60 -13.48
CA VAL A 201 -0.48 8.01 -12.15
C VAL A 201 0.42 8.71 -11.16
N THR A 202 -0.16 9.61 -10.36
CA THR A 202 0.59 10.41 -9.39
C THR A 202 1.09 9.55 -8.24
N ILE A 203 2.38 9.68 -7.94
CA ILE A 203 3.06 9.03 -6.82
C ILE A 203 3.80 10.13 -6.08
N ALA A 204 3.57 10.25 -4.76
CA ALA A 204 4.18 11.30 -3.97
C ALA A 204 5.71 11.27 -4.11
N GLY A 205 6.26 12.42 -4.48
CA GLY A 205 7.68 12.58 -4.71
C GLY A 205 8.16 12.24 -6.11
N PHE A 206 7.38 11.66 -7.04
CA PHE A 206 7.82 11.41 -8.42
C PHE A 206 7.45 12.57 -9.35
N ASP A 207 8.41 13.08 -10.14
CA ASP A 207 8.13 14.06 -11.19
C ASP A 207 7.78 13.34 -12.50
N LEU A 208 6.50 13.34 -12.84
CA LEU A 208 5.98 12.67 -14.04
C LEU A 208 6.39 13.33 -15.36
N ASN A 209 7.04 14.50 -15.32
CA ASN A 209 7.59 15.14 -16.50
C ASN A 209 9.02 14.67 -16.83
N SER A 210 9.64 13.87 -15.95
CA SER A 210 11.03 13.41 -16.09
C SER A 210 11.15 11.90 -15.95
N TYR A 211 11.47 11.22 -17.06
CA TYR A 211 11.80 9.79 -17.04
C TYR A 211 13.00 9.50 -16.15
N ARG A 212 14.02 10.38 -16.17
CA ARG A 212 15.23 10.25 -15.34
C ARG A 212 14.88 10.28 -13.85
N ASP A 213 14.06 11.23 -13.43
CA ASP A 213 13.62 11.35 -12.05
C ASP A 213 12.78 10.14 -11.61
N CYS A 214 11.81 9.76 -12.43
CA CYS A 214 10.96 8.60 -12.16
C CYS A 214 11.75 7.29 -12.09
N LEU A 215 12.75 7.07 -12.96
CA LEU A 215 13.64 5.90 -12.92
C LEU A 215 14.54 5.91 -11.69
N THR A 216 15.10 7.07 -11.33
CA THR A 216 15.92 7.22 -10.11
C THR A 216 15.11 6.85 -8.86
N LYS A 217 13.87 7.34 -8.78
CA LYS A 217 12.98 7.08 -7.64
C LYS A 217 12.42 5.65 -7.65
N TRP A 218 12.14 5.09 -8.83
CA TRP A 218 11.85 3.67 -8.99
C TRP A 218 13.00 2.83 -8.43
N ASN A 219 14.24 3.14 -8.82
CA ASN A 219 15.44 2.42 -8.42
C ASN A 219 15.60 2.42 -6.88
N ARG A 220 15.53 3.60 -6.26
CA ARG A 220 15.61 3.73 -4.79
C ARG A 220 14.50 2.96 -4.07
N ALA A 221 13.28 3.02 -4.59
CA ALA A 221 12.13 2.34 -3.99
C ALA A 221 12.27 0.82 -4.09
N ILE A 222 12.58 0.28 -5.28
CA ILE A 222 12.72 -1.16 -5.47
C ILE A 222 13.95 -1.70 -4.75
N GLU A 223 15.05 -0.97 -4.69
CA GLU A 223 16.23 -1.33 -3.89
C GLU A 223 15.88 -1.51 -2.41
N THR A 224 15.14 -0.56 -1.83
CA THR A 224 14.69 -0.65 -0.44
C THR A 224 13.83 -1.90 -0.20
N MET A 225 12.85 -2.14 -1.07
CA MET A 225 11.91 -3.27 -0.93
C MET A 225 12.60 -4.62 -1.19
N TYR A 226 13.48 -4.67 -2.18
CA TYR A 226 14.29 -5.85 -2.51
C TYR A 226 15.19 -6.23 -1.35
N ASN A 227 15.93 -5.28 -0.78
CA ASN A 227 16.85 -5.55 0.32
C ASN A 227 16.09 -6.09 1.55
N GLN A 228 14.92 -5.52 1.89
CA GLN A 228 14.09 -6.03 2.98
C GLN A 228 13.50 -7.43 2.67
N CYS A 229 13.13 -7.69 1.42
CA CYS A 229 12.67 -9.01 1.00
C CYS A 229 13.78 -10.07 1.15
N MET A 230 15.02 -9.73 0.80
CA MET A 230 16.17 -10.60 1.00
C MET A 230 16.49 -10.79 2.49
N GLU A 231 16.37 -9.73 3.30
CA GLU A 231 16.62 -9.74 4.74
C GLU A 231 15.71 -10.73 5.48
N VAL A 232 14.41 -10.77 5.16
CA VAL A 232 13.47 -11.72 5.79
C VAL A 232 13.59 -13.16 5.25
N GLY A 233 14.33 -13.35 4.16
CA GLY A 233 14.61 -14.65 3.57
C GLY A 233 13.49 -15.24 2.68
N PHE A 234 13.87 -16.22 1.87
CA PHE A 234 13.02 -16.85 0.84
C PHE A 234 11.80 -17.60 1.39
N GLN A 235 11.77 -17.92 2.68
CA GLN A 235 10.61 -18.55 3.33
C GLN A 235 9.50 -17.54 3.66
N ARG A 236 9.86 -16.26 3.82
CA ARG A 236 8.95 -15.17 4.20
C ARG A 236 8.63 -14.26 3.03
N CYS A 237 9.55 -14.03 2.10
CA CYS A 237 9.33 -13.18 0.94
C CYS A 237 9.70 -13.87 -0.38
N MET A 238 8.84 -13.74 -1.38
CA MET A 238 9.03 -14.24 -2.74
C MET A 238 9.04 -13.07 -3.74
N LEU A 239 10.06 -13.03 -4.60
CA LEU A 239 10.07 -12.15 -5.77
C LEU A 239 9.17 -12.73 -6.86
N VAL A 240 8.29 -11.89 -7.40
CA VAL A 240 7.41 -12.26 -8.51
C VAL A 240 7.65 -11.30 -9.66
N HIS A 241 8.34 -11.78 -10.70
CA HIS A 241 8.57 -11.00 -11.92
C HIS A 241 7.27 -10.93 -12.72
N TYR A 242 6.76 -9.71 -12.93
CA TYR A 242 5.53 -9.44 -13.67
C TYR A 242 5.56 -10.09 -15.05
N GLU A 243 6.67 -9.96 -15.77
CA GLU A 243 6.84 -10.48 -17.11
C GLU A 243 6.72 -12.00 -17.12
N GLN A 244 7.35 -12.66 -16.14
CA GLN A 244 7.27 -14.10 -15.99
C GLN A 244 5.87 -14.57 -15.57
N LEU A 245 5.19 -13.80 -14.70
CA LEU A 245 3.81 -14.06 -14.32
C LEU A 245 2.86 -13.97 -15.51
N VAL A 246 2.98 -12.95 -16.36
CA VAL A 246 2.08 -12.81 -17.53
C VAL A 246 2.44 -13.75 -18.67
N LEU A 247 3.72 -14.14 -18.82
CA LEU A 247 4.13 -15.13 -19.81
C LEU A 247 3.73 -16.55 -19.41
N HIS A 248 3.83 -16.90 -18.13
CA HIS A 248 3.67 -18.26 -17.61
C HIS A 248 2.79 -18.32 -16.34
N PRO A 249 1.52 -17.88 -16.40
CA PRO A 249 0.70 -17.66 -15.21
C PRO A 249 0.46 -18.93 -14.40
N GLU A 250 0.22 -20.08 -15.03
CA GLU A 250 0.00 -21.34 -14.30
C GLU A 250 1.23 -21.76 -13.50
N ARG A 251 2.42 -21.71 -14.12
CA ARG A 251 3.68 -22.07 -13.45
C ARG A 251 3.91 -21.20 -12.20
N TRP A 252 3.75 -19.89 -12.35
CA TRP A 252 3.98 -18.94 -11.26
C TRP A 252 2.92 -19.02 -10.17
N MET A 253 1.64 -19.17 -10.52
CA MET A 253 0.59 -19.34 -9.53
C MET A 253 0.74 -20.64 -8.74
N ARG A 254 1.16 -21.74 -9.39
CA ARG A 254 1.47 -23.01 -8.67
C ARG A 254 2.63 -22.82 -7.70
N THR A 255 3.68 -22.15 -8.13
CA THR A 255 4.87 -21.87 -7.29
C THR A 255 4.50 -20.99 -6.09
N LEU A 256 3.70 -19.95 -6.35
CA LEU A 256 3.27 -18.98 -5.36
C LEU A 256 2.33 -19.58 -4.32
N LEU A 257 1.29 -20.31 -4.74
CA LEU A 257 0.38 -20.97 -3.79
C LEU A 257 1.11 -22.02 -2.95
N LYS A 258 2.08 -22.73 -3.53
CA LYS A 258 2.98 -23.61 -2.76
C LYS A 258 3.81 -22.83 -1.74
N PHE A 259 4.39 -21.68 -2.11
CA PHE A 259 5.12 -20.80 -1.18
C PHE A 259 4.24 -20.27 -0.04
N LEU A 260 2.98 -19.98 -0.34
CA LEU A 260 1.99 -19.53 0.64
C LEU A 260 1.41 -20.67 1.50
N HIS A 261 1.66 -21.93 1.14
CA HIS A 261 1.05 -23.12 1.73
C HIS A 261 -0.48 -23.17 1.57
N ILE A 262 -0.98 -22.70 0.42
CA ILE A 262 -2.40 -22.70 0.08
C ILE A 262 -2.64 -23.75 -1.02
N PRO A 263 -3.72 -24.56 -0.94
CA PRO A 263 -4.05 -25.53 -2.00
C PRO A 263 -4.18 -24.87 -3.38
N TRP A 264 -3.91 -25.64 -4.44
CA TRP A 264 -4.13 -25.16 -5.80
C TRP A 264 -5.63 -25.02 -6.09
N ASN A 265 -6.03 -23.90 -6.71
CA ASN A 265 -7.34 -23.75 -7.31
C ASN A 265 -7.21 -23.13 -8.71
N GLN A 266 -7.92 -23.70 -9.69
CA GLN A 266 -7.86 -23.26 -11.08
C GLN A 266 -8.37 -21.82 -11.30
N ALA A 267 -9.25 -21.33 -10.43
CA ALA A 267 -9.88 -20.01 -10.55
C ALA A 267 -8.86 -18.85 -10.59
N VAL A 268 -7.66 -19.05 -10.03
CA VAL A 268 -6.57 -18.05 -10.08
C VAL A 268 -6.09 -17.70 -11.49
N LEU A 269 -6.40 -18.55 -12.48
CA LEU A 269 -6.09 -18.32 -13.89
C LEU A 269 -7.26 -17.70 -14.69
N HIS A 270 -8.38 -17.45 -14.01
CA HIS A 270 -9.65 -16.99 -14.57
C HIS A 270 -10.22 -15.82 -13.73
N HIS A 271 -9.35 -14.94 -13.25
CA HIS A 271 -9.73 -13.84 -12.35
C HIS A 271 -10.76 -12.88 -12.97
N GLU A 272 -10.72 -12.71 -14.29
CA GLU A 272 -11.67 -11.91 -15.06
C GLU A 272 -13.11 -12.44 -14.96
N GLU A 273 -13.26 -13.76 -14.82
CA GLU A 273 -14.56 -14.41 -14.65
C GLU A 273 -15.08 -14.28 -13.20
N MET A 274 -14.23 -13.85 -12.26
CA MET A 274 -14.54 -13.76 -10.82
C MET A 274 -14.82 -12.33 -10.34
N ILE A 275 -14.83 -11.35 -11.24
CA ILE A 275 -15.03 -9.93 -10.91
C ILE A 275 -16.46 -9.68 -10.42
N GLY A 276 -16.59 -9.05 -9.25
CA GLY A 276 -17.87 -8.69 -8.65
C GLY A 276 -18.70 -9.88 -8.14
N LYS A 277 -18.15 -11.10 -8.17
CA LYS A 277 -18.81 -12.29 -7.62
C LYS A 277 -18.51 -12.44 -6.12
N ALA A 278 -19.43 -13.08 -5.40
CA ALA A 278 -19.22 -13.44 -3.99
C ALA A 278 -17.99 -14.35 -3.87
N GLY A 279 -17.09 -14.04 -2.93
CA GLY A 279 -15.81 -14.75 -2.77
C GLY A 279 -14.86 -14.61 -3.97
N GLY A 280 -15.05 -13.57 -4.79
CA GLY A 280 -14.22 -13.28 -5.96
C GLY A 280 -13.53 -11.91 -5.89
N VAL A 281 -13.29 -11.31 -7.04
CA VAL A 281 -12.47 -10.11 -7.19
C VAL A 281 -13.31 -8.83 -7.02
N SER A 282 -13.12 -8.11 -5.92
CA SER A 282 -13.67 -6.76 -5.74
C SER A 282 -12.73 -5.69 -6.32
N LEU A 283 -13.25 -4.75 -7.11
CA LEU A 283 -12.47 -3.70 -7.78
C LEU A 283 -13.02 -2.31 -7.45
N SER A 284 -12.14 -1.40 -7.05
CA SER A 284 -12.47 0.03 -6.96
C SER A 284 -12.56 0.66 -8.36
N LYS A 285 -13.65 1.37 -8.63
CA LYS A 285 -13.84 2.11 -9.90
C LYS A 285 -12.85 3.26 -10.11
N VAL A 286 -12.18 3.70 -9.04
CA VAL A 286 -11.24 4.84 -9.07
C VAL A 286 -9.77 4.40 -8.98
N GLU A 287 -9.49 3.10 -8.83
CA GLU A 287 -8.14 2.58 -8.95
C GLU A 287 -7.67 2.60 -10.41
N ARG A 288 -6.42 3.06 -10.62
CA ARG A 288 -5.86 3.29 -11.97
C ARG A 288 -5.55 2.02 -12.77
N SER A 289 -5.69 0.85 -12.15
CA SER A 289 -5.45 -0.45 -12.78
C SER A 289 -6.74 -1.20 -13.15
N THR A 290 -7.90 -0.67 -12.78
CA THR A 290 -9.19 -1.38 -12.90
C THR A 290 -9.55 -1.71 -14.34
N ASP A 291 -9.39 -0.77 -15.28
CA ASP A 291 -9.58 -0.97 -16.72
C ASP A 291 -8.65 -2.04 -17.33
N GLN A 292 -7.53 -2.35 -16.68
CA GLN A 292 -6.58 -3.36 -17.16
C GLN A 292 -6.84 -4.73 -16.54
N VAL A 293 -7.20 -4.78 -15.25
CA VAL A 293 -7.40 -6.03 -14.51
C VAL A 293 -8.76 -6.69 -14.79
N ILE A 294 -9.69 -6.00 -15.45
CA ILE A 294 -10.92 -6.62 -15.97
C ILE A 294 -10.67 -7.56 -17.14
N LYS A 295 -9.50 -7.48 -17.77
CA LYS A 295 -9.09 -8.32 -18.90
C LYS A 295 -8.38 -9.57 -18.38
N PRO A 296 -8.47 -10.72 -19.07
CA PRO A 296 -7.65 -11.89 -18.76
C PRO A 296 -6.16 -11.56 -18.85
N VAL A 297 -5.33 -12.36 -18.19
CA VAL A 297 -3.85 -12.26 -18.29
C VAL A 297 -3.43 -12.25 -19.77
N ASN A 298 -2.76 -11.17 -20.17
CA ASN A 298 -2.31 -10.92 -21.54
C ASN A 298 -0.92 -10.26 -21.57
N VAL A 299 -0.27 -10.27 -22.73
CA VAL A 299 1.12 -9.81 -22.89
C VAL A 299 1.26 -8.45 -23.56
N GLU A 300 0.16 -7.74 -23.85
CA GLU A 300 0.24 -6.46 -24.56
C GLU A 300 1.16 -5.44 -23.87
N ALA A 301 1.18 -5.45 -22.54
CA ALA A 301 1.89 -4.43 -21.76
C ALA A 301 3.38 -4.73 -21.52
N LEU A 302 3.94 -5.83 -22.03
CA LEU A 302 5.34 -6.20 -21.78
C LEU A 302 6.34 -5.12 -22.26
N SER A 303 6.17 -4.64 -23.49
CA SER A 303 7.18 -3.82 -24.19
C SER A 303 6.65 -2.48 -24.72
N LYS A 304 5.46 -2.02 -24.29
CA LYS A 304 4.88 -0.72 -24.71
C LYS A 304 5.77 0.51 -24.44
N TRP A 305 6.76 0.37 -23.56
CA TRP A 305 7.72 1.42 -23.21
C TRP A 305 8.83 1.64 -24.26
N VAL A 306 9.06 0.66 -25.14
CA VAL A 306 10.13 0.72 -26.14
C VAL A 306 9.91 1.90 -27.08
N GLY A 307 10.96 2.69 -27.31
CA GLY A 307 10.90 3.91 -28.13
C GLY A 307 10.23 5.11 -27.46
N LYS A 308 9.90 5.04 -26.15
CA LYS A 308 9.25 6.14 -25.41
C LYS A 308 10.17 6.88 -24.44
N ILE A 309 11.34 6.31 -24.16
CA ILE A 309 12.31 6.86 -23.22
C ILE A 309 13.28 7.79 -23.99
N PRO A 310 13.55 9.01 -23.50
CA PRO A 310 14.53 9.91 -24.12
C PRO A 310 15.93 9.28 -24.25
N ALA A 311 16.64 9.64 -25.33
CA ALA A 311 17.93 9.02 -25.68
C ALA A 311 19.01 9.21 -24.60
N ASP A 312 19.06 10.38 -23.95
CA ASP A 312 19.99 10.66 -22.85
C ASP A 312 19.74 9.75 -21.64
N VAL A 313 18.47 9.46 -21.35
CA VAL A 313 18.07 8.56 -20.27
C VAL A 313 18.38 7.11 -20.62
N LEU A 314 18.25 6.71 -21.88
CA LEU A 314 18.66 5.38 -22.35
C LEU A 314 20.18 5.19 -22.24
N GLN A 315 20.96 6.20 -22.62
CA GLN A 315 22.42 6.17 -22.52
C GLN A 315 22.88 5.99 -21.06
N ASP A 316 22.22 6.68 -20.13
CA ASP A 316 22.55 6.64 -18.69
C ASP A 316 21.80 5.56 -17.91
N MET A 317 21.02 4.68 -18.57
CA MET A 317 20.13 3.72 -17.92
C MET A 317 20.80 2.88 -16.81
N PRO A 318 22.02 2.32 -17.01
CA PRO A 318 22.70 1.54 -15.97
C PRO A 318 23.09 2.38 -14.74
N VAL A 319 23.36 3.67 -14.92
CA VAL A 319 23.74 4.60 -13.85
C VAL A 319 22.50 5.06 -13.09
N ILE A 320 21.41 5.39 -13.80
CA ILE A 320 20.15 5.84 -13.21
C ILE A 320 19.46 4.70 -12.44
N ALA A 321 19.48 3.50 -13.01
CA ALA A 321 18.70 2.36 -12.55
C ALA A 321 19.52 1.06 -12.45
N PRO A 322 20.58 1.01 -11.61
CA PRO A 322 21.42 -0.18 -11.45
C PRO A 322 20.66 -1.42 -10.94
N MET A 323 19.50 -1.23 -10.29
CA MET A 323 18.62 -2.35 -9.90
C MET A 323 18.09 -3.13 -11.09
N LEU A 324 18.04 -2.57 -12.31
CA LEU A 324 17.67 -3.32 -13.51
C LEU A 324 18.56 -4.56 -13.66
N ALA A 325 19.88 -4.36 -13.71
CA ALA A 325 20.85 -5.45 -13.85
C ALA A 325 20.77 -6.44 -12.68
N LYS A 326 20.67 -5.94 -11.44
CA LYS A 326 20.55 -6.77 -10.23
C LYS A 326 19.30 -7.65 -10.23
N LEU A 327 18.23 -7.19 -10.89
CA LEU A 327 16.96 -7.91 -11.04
C LEU A 327 16.88 -8.69 -12.37
N GLY A 328 17.98 -8.82 -13.12
CA GLY A 328 18.02 -9.61 -14.35
C GLY A 328 17.47 -8.92 -15.60
N TYR A 329 17.24 -7.60 -15.56
CA TYR A 329 16.91 -6.81 -16.74
C TYR A 329 18.19 -6.17 -17.31
N ASP A 330 18.56 -6.54 -18.52
CA ASP A 330 19.67 -5.87 -19.23
C ASP A 330 19.33 -4.38 -19.43
N PRO A 331 20.09 -3.45 -18.80
CA PRO A 331 19.81 -2.01 -18.90
C PRO A 331 20.09 -1.45 -20.31
N TYR A 332 20.85 -2.15 -21.15
CA TYR A 332 21.17 -1.75 -22.53
C TYR A 332 20.22 -2.32 -23.58
N ALA A 333 19.54 -3.44 -23.29
CA ALA A 333 18.57 -4.05 -24.20
C ALA A 333 17.25 -3.25 -24.28
N ASN A 334 16.71 -3.06 -25.48
CA ASN A 334 15.51 -2.24 -25.73
C ASN A 334 14.51 -2.93 -26.69
N PRO A 335 13.66 -3.85 -26.21
CA PRO A 335 13.57 -4.37 -24.84
C PRO A 335 14.49 -5.58 -24.61
N PRO A 336 14.71 -6.00 -23.36
CA PRO A 336 15.19 -7.36 -23.05
C PRO A 336 14.26 -8.43 -23.62
N ASN A 337 14.82 -9.60 -23.90
CA ASN A 337 14.01 -10.78 -24.20
C ASN A 337 13.43 -11.35 -22.89
N TYR A 338 12.19 -10.99 -22.57
CA TYR A 338 11.52 -11.49 -21.37
C TYR A 338 11.12 -12.97 -21.44
N GLY A 339 11.13 -13.58 -22.63
CA GLY A 339 10.65 -14.94 -22.87
C GLY A 339 9.47 -15.00 -23.84
N LYS A 340 8.97 -16.22 -24.10
CA LYS A 340 7.81 -16.46 -24.99
C LYS A 340 6.61 -16.90 -24.16
N PRO A 341 5.40 -16.39 -24.44
CA PRO A 341 4.22 -16.72 -23.65
C PRO A 341 3.79 -18.17 -23.84
N ASP A 342 3.14 -18.72 -22.81
CA ASP A 342 2.36 -19.94 -22.94
C ASP A 342 1.21 -19.76 -23.95
N GLN A 343 0.84 -20.83 -24.65
CA GLN A 343 -0.19 -20.80 -25.69
C GLN A 343 -1.52 -20.20 -25.22
N LYS A 344 -1.95 -20.53 -24.00
CA LYS A 344 -3.18 -19.98 -23.39
C LYS A 344 -3.13 -18.47 -23.22
N VAL A 345 -1.96 -17.89 -22.96
CA VAL A 345 -1.78 -16.44 -22.83
C VAL A 345 -1.85 -15.75 -24.20
N VAL A 346 -1.33 -16.40 -25.25
CA VAL A 346 -1.49 -15.92 -26.63
C VAL A 346 -2.97 -15.87 -26.99
N GLU A 347 -3.73 -16.90 -26.65
CA GLU A 347 -5.18 -16.95 -26.85
C GLU A 347 -5.92 -15.88 -26.04
N ASN A 348 -5.58 -15.70 -24.76
CA ASN A 348 -6.11 -14.61 -23.95
C ASN A 348 -5.87 -13.25 -24.61
N THR A 349 -4.66 -13.01 -25.11
CA THR A 349 -4.27 -11.74 -25.72
C THR A 349 -5.04 -11.48 -27.01
N ARG A 350 -5.47 -12.51 -27.76
CA ARG A 350 -6.33 -12.36 -28.94
C ARG A 350 -7.79 -12.06 -28.62
N ARG A 351 -8.24 -12.38 -27.40
CA ARG A 351 -9.61 -12.12 -26.91
C ARG A 351 -9.78 -10.72 -26.32
N VAL A 352 -8.66 -10.08 -25.96
CA VAL A 352 -8.59 -8.71 -25.43
C VAL A 352 -8.66 -7.70 -26.56
#